data_AF-A0A5E4HFU2-F1
#
_entry.id   AF-A0A5E4HFU2-F1
#
_cell.length_a   1.000
_cell.length_b   1.000
_cell.length_c   1.000
_cell.angle_alpha   90.00
_cell.angle_beta   90.00
_cell.angle_gamma   90.00
#
_symmetry.space_group_name_H-M   'P 1'
#
loop_
_entity.id
_entity.type
_entity.pdbx_description
1 polymer ?
#
loop_
_entity_poly.entity_id
_entity_poly.type
_entity_poly.pdbx_seq_one_letter_code
_entity_poly.pdbx_strand_id
1 'polypeptide(L)'
;MAHMAKVEVVMDEKALIARHMLNFKLVKLSWALFFILIGGSWILESLKEIDSTRKWGIIYAGCGAILLLLNLMRIAWKINISRFTIWLGTLLLLYGIATFYEVDFSIWAAAILVIGFIMLLEVFRK
;
A
#
# COMPACT_ATOMS: atom_id res chain seq x y z
N MET A 1 4.60 -42.93 14.14
CA MET A 1 4.80 -41.53 14.60
C MET A 1 5.68 -40.71 13.65
N ALA A 2 6.86 -41.20 13.24
CA ALA A 2 7.75 -40.47 12.31
C ALA A 2 7.13 -40.11 10.95
N HIS A 3 6.26 -40.96 10.39
CA HIS A 3 5.58 -40.67 9.12
C HIS A 3 4.55 -39.54 9.24
N MET A 4 3.83 -39.45 10.36
CA MET A 4 2.83 -38.39 10.60
C MET A 4 3.51 -37.02 10.77
N ALA A 5 4.58 -36.96 11.57
CA ALA A 5 5.35 -35.74 11.76
C ALA A 5 5.94 -35.20 10.43
N LYS A 6 6.42 -36.10 9.56
CA LYS A 6 6.92 -35.70 8.23
C LYS A 6 5.81 -35.11 7.35
N VAL A 7 4.59 -35.65 7.40
CA VAL A 7 3.46 -35.15 6.61
C VAL A 7 3.01 -33.77 7.08
N GLU A 8 2.94 -33.54 8.40
CA GLU A 8 2.60 -32.23 8.97
C GLU A 8 3.60 -31.14 8.54
N VAL A 9 4.91 -31.42 8.66
CA VAL A 9 5.97 -30.50 8.25
C VAL A 9 5.88 -30.17 6.75
N VAL A 10 5.68 -31.17 5.89
CA VAL A 10 5.53 -30.94 4.44
C VAL A 10 4.26 -30.15 4.09
N MET A 11 3.16 -30.32 4.83
CA MET A 11 1.95 -29.54 4.61
C MET A 11 2.12 -28.07 5.01
N ASP A 12 2.80 -27.79 6.12
CA ASP A 12 3.09 -26.42 6.56
C ASP A 12 4.03 -25.68 5.60
N GLU A 13 5.05 -26.35 5.06
CA GLU A 13 5.93 -25.77 4.03
C GLU A 13 5.16 -25.37 2.77
N LYS A 14 4.27 -26.23 2.28
CA LYS A 14 3.43 -25.93 1.11
C LYS A 14 2.49 -24.76 1.37
N ALA A 15 1.89 -24.69 2.56
CA ALA A 15 1.03 -23.59 2.96
C ALA A 15 1.79 -22.26 3.04
N LEU A 16 3.02 -22.27 3.57
CA LEU A 16 3.88 -21.10 3.64
C LEU A 16 4.26 -20.59 2.24
N ILE A 17 4.68 -21.49 1.35
CA ILE A 17 5.04 -21.17 -0.03
C ILE A 17 3.84 -20.59 -0.79
N ALA A 18 2.65 -21.16 -0.61
CA ALA A 18 1.42 -20.66 -1.24
C ALA A 18 1.10 -19.22 -0.80
N ARG A 19 1.20 -18.92 0.51
CA ARG A 19 1.02 -17.55 1.03
C ARG A 19 2.06 -16.58 0.48
N HIS A 20 3.31 -17.02 0.36
CA HIS A 20 4.39 -16.18 -0.19
C HIS A 20 4.13 -15.85 -1.66
N MET A 21 3.78 -16.84 -2.47
CA MET A 21 3.40 -16.64 -3.87
C MET A 21 2.18 -15.71 -4.02
N LEU A 22 1.18 -15.87 -3.16
CA LEU A 22 0.00 -15.01 -3.18
C LEU A 22 0.36 -13.56 -2.85
N ASN A 23 1.15 -13.32 -1.80
CA ASN A 23 1.63 -11.99 -1.47
C ASN A 23 2.42 -11.36 -2.63
N PHE A 24 3.27 -12.12 -3.30
CA PHE A 24 4.01 -11.64 -4.46
C PHE A 24 3.08 -11.23 -5.62
N LYS A 25 2.02 -12.01 -5.89
CA LYS A 25 0.99 -11.65 -6.87
C LYS A 25 0.25 -10.37 -6.49
N LEU A 26 -0.14 -10.23 -5.23
CA LEU A 26 -0.81 -9.01 -4.74
C LEU A 26 0.07 -7.77 -4.86
N VAL A 27 1.37 -7.90 -4.57
CA VAL A 27 2.33 -6.81 -4.76
C VAL A 27 2.47 -6.44 -6.23
N LYS A 28 2.61 -7.41 -7.14
CA LYS A 28 2.63 -7.17 -8.59
C LYS A 28 1.35 -6.48 -9.08
N LEU A 29 0.20 -6.91 -8.60
CA LEU A 29 -1.08 -6.29 -8.92
C LEU A 29 -1.12 -4.83 -8.44
N SER A 30 -0.65 -4.56 -7.22
CA SER A 30 -0.58 -3.20 -6.67
C SER A 30 0.32 -2.29 -7.51
N TRP A 31 1.47 -2.80 -7.96
CA TRP A 31 2.34 -2.08 -8.89
C TRP A 31 1.65 -1.77 -10.21
N ALA A 32 0.98 -2.76 -10.82
CA ALA A 32 0.21 -2.53 -12.04
C ALA A 32 -0.85 -1.43 -11.84
N LEU A 33 -1.57 -1.46 -10.73
CA LEU A 33 -2.56 -0.44 -10.39
C LEU A 33 -1.92 0.95 -10.20
N PHE A 34 -0.74 1.05 -9.58
CA PHE A 34 -0.02 2.33 -9.49
C PHE A 34 0.33 2.88 -10.87
N PHE A 35 0.86 2.07 -11.78
CA PHE A 35 1.19 2.52 -13.13
C PHE A 35 -0.05 2.96 -13.91
N ILE A 36 -1.16 2.20 -13.79
CA ILE A 36 -2.44 2.56 -14.42
C ILE A 36 -2.96 3.89 -13.86
N LEU A 37 -2.91 4.07 -12.53
CA LEU A 37 -3.35 5.30 -11.87
C LEU A 37 -2.54 6.51 -12.33
N ILE A 38 -1.21 6.39 -12.31
CA ILE A 38 -0.29 7.48 -12.71
C ILE A 38 -0.48 7.80 -14.19
N GLY A 39 -0.47 6.79 -15.05
CA GLY A 39 -0.68 6.97 -16.49
C GLY A 39 -2.05 7.56 -16.83
N GLY A 40 -3.11 7.04 -16.21
CA GLY A 40 -4.47 7.56 -16.38
C GLY A 40 -4.61 9.01 -15.92
N SER A 41 -3.99 9.36 -14.78
CA SER A 41 -4.01 10.73 -14.27
C SER A 41 -3.26 11.70 -15.19
N TRP A 42 -2.13 11.28 -15.78
CA TRP A 42 -1.42 12.08 -16.78
C TRP A 42 -2.21 12.25 -18.08
N ILE A 43 -2.90 11.20 -18.54
CA ILE A 43 -3.76 11.29 -19.72
C ILE A 43 -4.89 12.30 -19.47
N LEU A 44 -5.54 12.24 -18.30
CA LEU A 44 -6.61 13.19 -17.94
C LEU A 44 -6.11 14.64 -17.89
N GLU A 45 -4.91 14.88 -17.34
CA GLU A 45 -4.28 16.21 -17.37
C GLU A 45 -3.98 16.64 -18.81
N SER A 46 -3.46 15.74 -19.65
CA SER A 46 -3.16 16.04 -21.05
C SER A 46 -4.41 16.35 -21.87
N LEU A 47 -5.55 15.77 -21.51
CA LEU A 47 -6.86 16.06 -22.12
C LEU A 47 -7.49 17.35 -21.56
N LYS A 48 -6.84 18.02 -20.59
CA LYS A 48 -7.36 19.19 -19.86
C LYS A 48 -8.68 18.94 -19.12
N GLU A 49 -8.99 17.68 -18.83
CA GLU A 49 -10.15 17.29 -18.00
C GLU A 49 -9.91 17.62 -16.52
N ILE A 50 -8.64 17.64 -16.09
CA ILE A 50 -8.23 17.96 -14.73
C ILE A 50 -7.02 18.90 -14.71
N ASP A 51 -6.98 19.77 -13.70
CA ASP A 51 -5.82 20.60 -13.41
C ASP A 51 -4.71 19.81 -12.70
N SER A 52 -3.48 20.35 -12.73
CA SER A 52 -2.32 19.71 -12.12
C SER A 52 -2.50 19.43 -10.62
N THR A 53 -3.18 20.31 -9.88
CA THR A 53 -3.49 20.10 -8.44
C THR A 53 -4.39 18.88 -8.23
N ARG A 54 -5.45 18.76 -9.02
CA ARG A 54 -6.39 17.62 -8.96
C ARG A 54 -5.73 16.32 -9.38
N LYS A 55 -4.84 16.35 -10.39
CA LYS A 55 -4.03 15.19 -10.78
C LYS A 55 -3.24 14.65 -9.59
N TRP A 56 -2.52 15.50 -8.87
CA TRP A 56 -1.75 15.07 -7.70
C TRP A 56 -2.67 14.52 -6.60
N GLY A 57 -3.84 15.15 -6.38
CA GLY A 57 -4.84 14.63 -5.45
C GLY A 57 -5.35 13.23 -5.80
N ILE A 58 -5.68 12.98 -7.08
CA ILE A 58 -6.07 11.66 -7.58
C ILE A 58 -4.95 10.64 -7.37
N ILE A 59 -3.71 11.00 -7.72
CA ILE A 59 -2.55 10.11 -7.56
C ILE A 59 -2.34 9.77 -6.08
N TYR A 60 -2.34 10.75 -5.18
CA TYR A 60 -2.15 10.48 -3.76
C TYR A 60 -3.29 9.67 -3.16
N ALA A 61 -4.53 10.05 -3.44
CA ALA A 61 -5.71 9.33 -2.95
C ALA A 61 -5.75 7.89 -3.47
N GLY A 62 -5.54 7.70 -4.78
CA GLY A 62 -5.52 6.39 -5.41
C GLY A 62 -4.36 5.52 -4.92
N CYS A 63 -3.16 6.09 -4.76
CA CYS A 63 -2.02 5.37 -4.18
C CYS A 63 -2.32 4.92 -2.74
N GLY A 64 -2.92 5.80 -1.95
CA GLY A 64 -3.37 5.48 -0.60
C GLY A 64 -4.38 4.33 -0.58
N ALA A 65 -5.39 4.42 -1.43
CA ALA A 65 -6.42 3.39 -1.58
C ALA A 65 -5.83 2.02 -2.00
N ILE A 66 -4.91 1.98 -2.96
CA ILE A 66 -4.25 0.75 -3.42
C ILE A 66 -3.47 0.09 -2.28
N LEU A 67 -2.70 0.88 -1.50
CA LEU A 67 -1.93 0.35 -0.37
C LEU A 67 -2.83 -0.20 0.74
N LEU A 68 -3.94 0.47 1.04
CA LEU A 68 -4.90 -0.01 2.02
C LEU A 68 -5.61 -1.27 1.53
N LEU A 69 -6.02 -1.31 0.26
CA LEU A 69 -6.63 -2.48 -0.35
C LEU A 69 -5.68 -3.69 -0.36
N LEU A 70 -4.40 -3.48 -0.63
CA LEU A 70 -3.36 -4.51 -0.53
C LEU A 70 -3.34 -5.14 0.88
N ASN A 71 -3.41 -4.33 1.93
CA ASN A 71 -3.43 -4.85 3.30
C ASN A 71 -4.75 -5.50 3.67
N LEU A 72 -5.87 -4.98 3.16
CA LEU A 72 -7.18 -5.62 3.32
C LEU A 72 -7.19 -7.03 2.72
N MET A 73 -6.61 -7.17 1.53
CA MET A 73 -6.42 -8.46 0.87
C MET A 73 -5.49 -9.39 1.68
N ARG A 74 -4.40 -8.87 2.24
CA ARG A 74 -3.53 -9.66 3.14
C ARG A 74 -4.29 -10.19 4.36
N ILE A 75 -5.18 -9.40 4.95
CA ILE A 75 -6.03 -9.84 6.07
C ILE A 75 -6.96 -10.98 5.62
N ALA A 76 -7.66 -10.81 4.50
CA ALA A 76 -8.59 -11.82 3.97
C ALA A 76 -7.91 -13.18 3.73
N TRP A 77 -6.63 -13.17 3.31
CA TRP A 77 -5.84 -14.38 3.05
C TRP A 77 -4.90 -14.80 4.18
N LYS A 78 -5.04 -14.24 5.39
CA LYS A 78 -4.19 -14.56 6.56
C LYS A 78 -2.68 -14.43 6.27
N ILE A 79 -2.32 -13.43 5.47
CA ILE A 79 -0.95 -13.01 5.19
C ILE A 79 -0.56 -11.91 6.20
N ASN A 80 0.71 -11.86 6.58
CA ASN A 80 1.22 -10.81 7.46
C ASN A 80 0.98 -9.41 6.85
N ILE A 81 0.27 -8.57 7.59
CA ILE A 81 0.05 -7.17 7.24
C ILE A 81 1.35 -6.37 7.38
N SER A 82 1.54 -5.38 6.51
CA SER A 82 2.67 -4.47 6.62
C SER A 82 2.19 -3.13 7.18
N ARG A 83 2.56 -2.86 8.43
CA ARG A 83 2.25 -1.61 9.14
C ARG A 83 2.71 -0.39 8.33
N PHE A 84 3.87 -0.48 7.70
CA PHE A 84 4.39 0.56 6.80
C PHE A 84 3.39 0.89 5.68
N THR A 85 2.91 -0.12 4.96
CA THR A 85 1.96 0.11 3.87
C THR A 85 0.59 0.59 4.34
N ILE A 86 0.16 0.22 5.55
CA ILE A 86 -1.08 0.74 6.15
C ILE A 86 -0.92 2.24 6.44
N TRP A 87 0.10 2.62 7.21
CA TRP A 87 0.34 4.02 7.58
C TRP A 87 0.55 4.91 6.36
N LEU A 88 1.42 4.48 5.45
CA LEU A 88 1.67 5.18 4.20
C LEU A 88 0.37 5.31 3.41
N GLY A 89 -0.39 4.21 3.28
CA GLY A 89 -1.68 4.21 2.59
C GLY A 89 -2.69 5.18 3.19
N THR A 90 -2.84 5.20 4.51
CA THR A 90 -3.73 6.13 5.22
C THR A 90 -3.31 7.57 5.04
N LEU A 91 -2.02 7.88 5.18
CA LEU A 91 -1.52 9.26 5.02
C LEU A 91 -1.70 9.78 3.59
N LEU A 92 -1.37 8.96 2.59
CA LEU A 92 -1.58 9.29 1.19
C LEU A 92 -3.07 9.48 0.86
N LEU A 93 -3.94 8.62 1.40
CA LEU A 93 -5.37 8.73 1.18
C LEU A 93 -5.93 10.03 1.80
N LEU A 94 -5.59 10.32 3.06
CA LEU A 94 -6.01 11.54 3.73
C LEU A 94 -5.49 12.79 3.03
N TYR A 95 -4.22 12.78 2.63
CA TYR A 95 -3.61 13.90 1.90
C TYR A 95 -4.26 14.10 0.54
N GLY A 96 -4.46 13.03 -0.22
CA GLY A 96 -5.14 13.09 -1.51
C GLY A 96 -6.57 13.60 -1.39
N ILE A 97 -7.33 13.16 -0.38
CA ILE A 97 -8.66 13.70 -0.10
C ILE A 97 -8.59 15.19 0.26
N ALA A 98 -7.65 15.58 1.14
CA ALA A 98 -7.48 16.98 1.58
C ALA A 98 -7.20 17.93 0.41
N THR A 99 -6.47 17.50 -0.62
CA THR A 99 -6.23 18.32 -1.82
C THR A 99 -7.49 18.65 -2.62
N PHE A 100 -8.57 17.87 -2.51
CA PHE A 100 -9.86 18.21 -3.13
C PHE A 100 -10.65 19.25 -2.34
N TYR A 101 -10.33 19.46 -1.06
CA TYR A 101 -10.94 20.46 -0.19
C TYR A 101 -10.13 21.76 -0.12
N GLU A 102 -9.14 21.94 -1.01
CA GLU A 102 -8.23 23.11 -1.07
C GLU A 102 -7.53 23.39 0.28
N VAL A 103 -7.32 22.35 1.08
CA VAL A 103 -6.56 22.48 2.32
C VAL A 103 -5.08 22.51 1.96
N ASP A 104 -4.45 23.68 2.14
CA ASP A 104 -3.00 23.86 1.95
C ASP A 104 -2.22 23.00 2.95
N PHE A 105 -1.73 21.85 2.48
CA PHE A 105 -1.00 20.89 3.31
C PHE A 105 0.40 20.66 2.72
N SER A 106 1.45 20.84 3.52
CA SER A 106 2.83 20.73 3.05
C SER A 106 3.25 19.27 2.87
N ILE A 107 3.57 18.87 1.64
CA ILE A 107 4.16 17.54 1.31
C ILE A 107 5.44 17.28 2.11
N TRP A 108 6.26 18.31 2.33
CA TRP A 108 7.48 18.19 3.11
C TRP A 108 7.19 17.88 4.57
N ALA A 109 6.16 18.51 5.15
CA ALA A 109 5.72 18.21 6.51
C ALA A 109 5.18 16.78 6.62
N ALA A 110 4.41 16.31 5.64
CA ALA A 110 3.92 14.93 5.61
C ALA A 110 5.05 13.92 5.50
N ALA A 111 6.05 14.16 4.63
CA ALA A 111 7.21 13.28 4.46
C ALA A 111 8.07 13.21 5.74
N ILE A 112 8.34 14.35 6.38
CA ILE A 112 9.08 14.40 7.66
C ILE A 112 8.31 13.64 8.75
N LEU A 113 6.98 13.79 8.80
CA LEU A 113 6.14 13.09 9.76
C LEU A 113 6.19 11.58 9.55
N VAL A 114 6.13 11.10 8.31
CA VAL A 114 6.29 9.66 7.97
C VAL A 114 7.64 9.14 8.44
N ILE A 115 8.73 9.85 8.13
CA ILE A 115 10.09 9.45 8.51
C ILE A 115 10.21 9.36 10.03
N GLY A 116 9.75 10.39 10.76
CA GLY A 116 9.76 10.38 12.23
C GLY A 116 8.97 9.22 12.82
N PHE A 117 7.83 8.87 12.22
CA PHE A 117 7.01 7.75 12.68
C PHE A 117 7.67 6.39 12.46
N ILE A 118 8.35 6.20 11.33
CA ILE A 118 9.11 4.97 11.04
C ILE A 118 10.25 4.81 12.05
N MET A 119 11.00 5.88 12.33
CA MET A 119 12.08 5.86 13.32
C MET A 119 11.56 5.51 14.71
N LEU A 120 10.43 6.10 15.14
CA LEU A 120 9.78 5.76 16.40
C LEU A 120 9.45 4.26 16.48
N LEU A 121 8.90 3.69 15.42
CA LEU A 121 8.53 2.27 15.39
C LEU A 121 9.74 1.33 15.43
N GLU A 122 10.87 1.72 14.82
CA GLU A 122 12.12 0.96 14.91
C GLU A 122 12.67 0.92 16.34
N VAL A 123 12.55 2.02 17.10
CA VAL A 123 12.96 2.07 18.51
C VAL A 123 12.16 1.08 19.38
N PHE A 124 10.88 0.89 19.10
CA PHE A 124 10.03 -0.06 19.84
C PHE A 124 10.13 -1.51 19.34
N ARG A 125 10.86 -1.76 18.24
CA ARG A 125 11.04 -3.10 17.68
C ARG A 125 12.23 -3.79 18.36
N LYS A 126 12.02 -4.22 19.61
CA LYS A 126 12.91 -5.16 20.32
C LYS A 126 12.99 -6.50 19.58
#